data_AF-A0A2T4T383-F1
#
_entry.id   AF-A0A2T4T383-F1
#
_cell.length_a   1.000
_cell.length_b   1.000
_cell.length_c   1.000
_cell.angle_alpha   90.00
_cell.angle_beta   90.00
_cell.angle_gamma   90.00
#
_symmetry.space_group_name_H-M   'P 1'
#
loop_
_entity.id
_entity.type
_entity.pdbx_description
1 polymer ?
#
loop_
_entity_poly.entity_id
_entity_poly.type
_entity_poly.pdbx_seq_one_letter_code
_entity_poly.pdbx_strand_id
1 'polypeptide(L)'
;MEEKEKNAIFDITKNRVFFGSIDKLQDWNDGEISQAKIIEKVKMTLKNYMELDNVSFLFGSGTSIHLGAVSIRNFPIEVEKYIVERGEVRLFIR
;
A
#
# COMPACT_ATOMS: atom_id res chain seq x y z
N MET A 1 18.28 -28.19 9.39
CA MET A 1 18.60 -26.75 9.34
C MET A 1 17.60 -26.14 8.38
N GLU A 2 16.57 -25.54 8.94
CA GLU A 2 15.43 -24.99 8.19
C GLU A 2 15.90 -23.66 7.59
N GLU A 3 16.09 -23.61 6.27
CA GLU A 3 16.33 -22.38 5.56
C GLU A 3 15.11 -21.46 5.78
N LYS A 4 15.28 -20.44 6.62
CA LYS A 4 14.29 -19.36 6.73
C LYS A 4 14.09 -18.79 5.34
N GLU A 5 12.90 -18.98 4.76
CA GLU A 5 12.45 -18.28 3.57
C GLU A 5 12.89 -16.83 3.70
N LYS A 6 13.72 -16.38 2.75
CA LYS A 6 14.03 -14.96 2.60
C LYS A 6 12.70 -14.28 2.33
N ASN A 7 12.08 -13.72 3.38
CA ASN A 7 10.89 -12.88 3.28
C ASN A 7 11.16 -11.86 2.18
N ALA A 8 10.60 -12.08 1.00
CA ALA A 8 10.71 -11.13 -0.09
C ALA A 8 10.00 -9.86 0.39
N ILE A 9 10.79 -8.83 0.71
CA ILE A 9 10.31 -7.55 1.24
C ILE A 9 9.33 -6.87 0.25
N PHE A 10 9.30 -7.32 -1.00
CA PHE A 10 8.52 -6.78 -2.09
C PHE A 10 7.99 -7.91 -2.99
N ASP A 11 6.68 -7.97 -3.17
CA ASP A 11 5.96 -8.93 -4.01
C ASP A 11 5.06 -8.15 -4.97
N ILE A 12 5.41 -8.17 -6.26
CA ILE A 12 4.70 -7.46 -7.34
C ILE A 12 3.21 -7.83 -7.41
N THR A 13 2.85 -9.05 -7.00
CA THR A 13 1.46 -9.52 -7.05
C THR A 13 0.61 -8.99 -5.89
N LYS A 14 1.25 -8.58 -4.78
CA LYS A 14 0.59 -8.11 -3.56
C LYS A 14 0.74 -6.62 -3.33
N ASN A 15 1.84 -6.03 -3.77
CA ASN A 15 2.11 -4.61 -3.66
C ASN A 15 1.49 -3.85 -4.83
N ARG A 16 1.07 -2.61 -4.59
CA ARG A 16 0.56 -1.71 -5.62
C ARG A 16 1.24 -0.36 -5.47
N VAL A 17 1.56 0.29 -6.57
CA VAL A 17 2.16 1.63 -6.57
C VAL A 17 1.39 2.49 -7.55
N PHE A 18 0.69 3.48 -7.01
CA PHE A 18 -0.17 4.36 -7.77
C PHE A 18 0.47 5.72 -7.97
N PHE A 19 0.37 6.24 -9.20
CA PHE A 19 0.66 7.64 -9.50
C PHE A 19 -0.60 8.24 -10.12
N GLY A 20 -1.21 9.19 -9.39
CA GLY A 20 -2.58 9.59 -9.68
C GLY A 20 -3.51 8.40 -9.55
N SER A 21 -4.16 8.00 -10.66
CA SER A 21 -5.09 6.86 -10.72
C SER A 21 -4.53 5.64 -11.44
N ILE A 22 -3.24 5.65 -11.81
CA ILE A 22 -2.63 4.59 -12.62
C ILE A 22 -1.74 3.71 -11.73
N ASP A 23 -1.95 2.39 -11.79
CA ASP A 23 -1.08 1.41 -11.12
C ASP A 23 0.20 1.20 -11.94
N LYS A 24 1.25 1.95 -11.59
CA LYS A 24 2.54 1.89 -12.28
C LYS A 24 3.28 0.59 -12.03
N LEU A 25 2.92 -0.16 -11.00
CA LEU A 25 3.56 -1.42 -10.71
C LEU A 25 3.18 -2.48 -11.75
N GLN A 26 1.95 -2.44 -12.28
CA GLN A 26 1.54 -3.24 -13.43
C GLN A 26 2.20 -2.74 -14.73
N ASP A 27 2.22 -1.41 -14.97
CA ASP A 27 2.85 -0.82 -16.15
C ASP A 27 4.35 -1.12 -16.26
N TRP A 28 5.05 -1.32 -15.14
CA TRP A 28 6.48 -1.66 -15.15
C TRP A 28 6.76 -3.15 -15.14
N ASN A 29 5.72 -3.96 -14.94
CA ASN A 29 5.82 -5.41 -14.89
C ASN A 29 5.55 -6.00 -16.28
N ASP A 30 6.42 -5.69 -17.24
CA ASP A 30 6.34 -6.15 -18.63
C ASP A 30 6.81 -7.61 -18.81
N GLY A 31 6.91 -8.39 -17.73
CA GLY A 31 7.37 -9.79 -17.74
C GLY A 31 8.89 -9.99 -17.82
N GLU A 32 9.66 -8.99 -18.25
CA GLU A 32 11.12 -9.07 -18.38
C GLU A 32 11.91 -8.37 -17.27
N ILE A 33 11.26 -7.52 -16.48
CA ILE A 33 11.93 -6.67 -15.49
C ILE A 33 12.06 -7.40 -14.14
N SER A 34 13.28 -7.42 -13.59
CA SER A 34 13.54 -7.97 -12.26
C SER A 34 12.97 -7.10 -11.15
N GLN A 35 12.61 -7.71 -10.02
CA GLN A 35 12.11 -6.98 -8.84
C GLN A 35 13.07 -5.86 -8.38
N ALA A 36 14.39 -6.08 -8.47
CA ALA A 36 15.39 -5.10 -8.11
C ALA A 36 15.29 -3.82 -8.95
N LYS A 37 15.05 -3.95 -10.26
CA LYS A 37 14.85 -2.80 -11.17
C LYS A 37 13.55 -2.05 -10.88
N ILE A 38 12.50 -2.74 -10.46
CA ILE A 38 11.24 -2.08 -10.04
C ILE A 38 11.47 -1.28 -8.76
N ILE A 39 12.17 -1.85 -7.78
CA ILE A 39 12.55 -1.13 -6.55
C ILE A 39 13.39 0.11 -6.89
N GLU A 40 14.33 -0.01 -7.84
CA GLU A 40 15.13 1.12 -8.32
C GLU A 40 14.27 2.21 -8.97
N LYS A 41 13.29 1.85 -9.81
CA LYS A 41 12.33 2.80 -10.39
C LYS A 41 11.52 3.52 -9.31
N VAL A 42 11.05 2.80 -8.29
CA VAL A 42 10.33 3.40 -7.14
C VAL A 42 11.24 4.40 -6.40
N LYS A 43 12.50 4.02 -6.13
CA LYS A 43 13.48 4.89 -5.47
C LYS A 43 13.80 6.14 -6.28
N MET A 44 14.06 6.00 -7.59
CA MET A 44 14.27 7.14 -8.47
C MET A 44 13.08 8.09 -8.46
N THR A 45 11.87 7.54 -8.49
CA THR A 45 10.67 8.36 -8.49
C THR A 45 10.51 9.13 -7.18
N LEU A 46 10.71 8.47 -6.04
CA LEU A 46 10.73 9.13 -4.73
C LEU A 46 11.81 10.22 -4.65
N LYS A 47 13.02 9.96 -5.19
CA LYS A 47 14.10 10.96 -5.27
C LYS A 47 13.66 12.20 -6.03
N ASN A 48 13.05 12.02 -7.20
CA ASN A 48 12.55 13.14 -8.01
C ASN A 48 11.49 13.95 -7.27
N TYR A 49 10.60 13.30 -6.49
CA TYR A 49 9.67 14.03 -5.63
C TYR A 49 10.40 14.82 -4.55
N MET A 50 11.38 14.21 -3.85
CA MET A 50 12.15 14.89 -2.79
C MET A 50 13.00 16.08 -3.28
N GLU A 51 13.31 16.17 -4.58
CA GLU A 51 14.01 17.31 -5.17
C GLU A 51 13.10 18.55 -5.34
N LEU A 52 11.79 18.42 -5.12
CA LEU A 52 10.85 19.54 -5.14
C LEU A 52 10.85 20.31 -3.81
N ASP A 53 10.75 21.64 -3.87
CA ASP A 53 10.90 22.51 -2.70
C ASP A 53 9.79 22.37 -1.63
N ASN A 54 8.69 21.67 -1.91
CA ASN A 54 7.51 21.57 -1.03
C ASN A 54 6.83 20.20 -1.11
N VAL A 55 7.39 19.21 -0.40
CA VAL A 55 6.84 17.85 -0.36
C VAL A 55 6.38 17.53 1.06
N SER A 56 5.13 17.08 1.18
CA SER A 56 4.61 16.49 2.42
C SER A 56 4.27 15.03 2.18
N PHE A 57 4.71 14.15 3.07
CA PHE A 57 4.34 12.74 3.04
C PHE A 57 3.17 12.48 4.00
N LEU A 58 2.12 11.85 3.48
CA LEU A 58 1.00 11.37 4.28
C LEU A 58 1.18 9.87 4.53
N PHE A 59 1.34 9.50 5.79
CA PHE A 59 1.43 8.11 6.21
C PHE A 59 0.13 7.69 6.91
N GLY A 60 -0.48 6.59 6.44
CA GLY A 60 -1.66 6.00 7.09
C GLY A 60 -1.30 5.09 8.26
N SER A 61 -2.31 4.65 9.03
CA SER A 61 -2.13 3.77 10.21
C SER A 61 -1.40 2.44 9.91
N GLY A 62 -1.43 2.00 8.65
CA GLY A 62 -0.73 0.80 8.18
C GLY A 62 0.79 0.89 8.25
N THR A 63 1.37 2.10 8.18
CA THR A 63 2.84 2.27 8.22
C THR A 63 3.41 2.09 9.63
N SER A 64 2.59 2.36 10.67
CA SER A 64 2.98 2.25 12.08
C SER A 64 2.79 0.86 12.69
N ILE A 65 2.27 -0.12 11.93
CA ILE A 65 2.05 -1.50 12.43
C ILE A 65 3.35 -2.12 12.96
N HIS A 66 4.48 -1.89 12.28
CA HIS A 66 5.76 -2.44 12.69
C HIS A 66 6.29 -1.85 14.01
N LEU A 67 5.73 -0.71 14.45
CA LEU A 67 6.05 -0.03 15.71
C LEU A 67 5.08 -0.43 16.84
N GLY A 68 4.22 -1.43 16.61
CA GLY A 68 3.22 -1.88 17.59
C GLY A 68 1.98 -0.99 17.67
N ALA A 69 1.79 -0.06 16.73
CA ALA A 69 0.59 0.77 16.70
C ALA A 69 -0.63 -0.04 16.25
N VAL A 70 -1.75 0.17 16.93
CA VAL A 70 -3.03 -0.42 16.55
C VAL A 70 -3.49 0.22 15.24
N SER A 71 -3.48 -0.55 14.16
CA SER A 71 -4.05 -0.10 12.89
C SER A 71 -5.58 -0.12 13.00
N ILE A 72 -6.18 1.07 13.02
CA ILE A 72 -7.62 1.21 12.80
C ILE A 72 -7.85 0.95 11.31
N ARG A 73 -8.18 -0.30 10.96
CA ARG A 73 -8.58 -0.70 9.60
C ARG A 73 -10.10 -0.72 9.41
N ASN A 74 -10.84 -0.76 10.51
CA ASN A 74 -12.29 -0.94 10.50
C ASN A 74 -12.97 0.33 10.99
N PHE A 75 -14.20 0.54 10.53
CA PHE A 75 -15.05 1.57 11.10
C PHE A 75 -15.39 1.19 12.56
N PRO A 76 -15.61 2.17 13.44
CA PRO A 76 -16.21 1.88 14.74
C PRO A 76 -17.51 1.09 14.54
N ILE A 77 -17.75 0.09 15.38
CA ILE A 77 -18.85 -0.85 15.19
C ILE A 77 -20.22 -0.16 15.24
N GLU A 78 -20.31 0.97 15.94
CA GLU A 78 -21.47 1.84 16.02
C GLU A 78 -21.78 2.49 14.67
N VAL A 79 -20.74 2.88 13.92
CA VAL A 79 -20.87 3.46 12.58
C VAL A 79 -21.28 2.38 11.57
N GLU A 80 -20.68 1.19 11.65
CA GLU A 80 -21.08 0.05 10.81
C GLU A 80 -22.55 -0.30 11.02
N LYS A 81 -23.01 -0.41 12.27
CA LYS A 81 -24.42 -0.67 12.61
C LYS A 81 -25.33 0.42 12.08
N TYR A 82 -25.00 1.69 12.30
CA TYR A 82 -25.79 2.83 11.84
C TYR A 82 -25.98 2.83 10.30
N ILE A 83 -24.93 2.50 9.54
CA ILE A 83 -25.00 2.42 8.07
C ILE A 83 -25.88 1.24 7.62
N VAL A 84 -25.73 0.08 8.25
CA VAL A 84 -26.54 -1.12 7.94
C VAL A 84 -28.01 -0.91 8.27
N GLU A 85 -28.32 -0.32 9.42
CA GLU A 85 -29.68 -0.05 9.89
C GLU A 85 -30.44 0.95 8.98
N ARG A 86 -29.72 1.84 8.30
CA ARG A 86 -30.31 2.81 7.36
C ARG A 86 -30.53 2.27 5.95
N GLY A 87 -30.09 1.05 5.65
CA GLY A 87 -30.39 0.38 4.39
C GLY A 87 -29.78 1.02 3.13
N GLU A 88 -28.88 1.98 3.25
CA GLU A 88 -28.41 2.75 2.09
C GLU A 88 -27.33 2.02 1.25
N VAL A 89 -26.63 1.02 1.78
CA VAL A 89 -25.68 0.21 0.99
C VAL A 89 -25.54 -1.20 1.58
N ARG A 90 -25.60 -2.24 0.74
CA ARG A 90 -25.07 -3.58 1.06
C ARG A 90 -23.55 -3.49 1.06
N LEU A 91 -22.98 -3.01 2.15
CA LEU A 91 -21.54 -2.90 2.30
C LEU A 91 -20.97 -4.29 2.63
N PHE A 92 -20.35 -4.95 1.65
CA PHE A 92 -19.49 -6.09 1.91
C PHE A 92 -18.19 -5.58 2.55
N ILE A 93 -18.21 -5.34 3.86
CA ILE A 93 -17.00 -5.24 4.66
C ILE A 93 -16.64 -6.66 5.08
N ARG A 94 -15.50 -7.16 4.61
CA ARG A 94 -14.88 -8.39 5.07
C ARG A 94 -13.40 -8.15 5.30
#